data_AF-A0A846JI49-F1
#
_entry.id   AF-A0A846JI49-F1
#
_cell.length_a   1.000
_cell.length_b   1.000
_cell.length_c   1.000
_cell.angle_alpha   90.00
_cell.angle_beta   90.00
_cell.angle_gamma   90.00
#
_symmetry.space_group_name_H-M   'P 1'
#
loop_
_entity.id
_entity.type
_entity.pdbx_description
1 polymer ?
#
loop_
_entity_poly.entity_id
_entity_poly.type
_entity_poly.pdbx_seq_one_letter_code
_entity_poly.pdbx_strand_id
1 'polypeptide(L)'
;MSKPIIDTYISRFENKEKIFKYNLDLYQCKNISKLYYYTSISTLENIISKENIWLSNSKYLNDSTEINYTNNLIYDICEEYLNGNEEFDKFFKENIEILLHTIDMELGDTYILSLTENKDSLALWSNYSNYDGYNLAFNCDYFQNIFTEENYRFIDKNKNSIFLNEGEDFVWYFGEVIYNKEHQENIIKERVEFLYNLYKNFYEFKENDDFKSLIVYVLYNIAYIATFFKDESFKEEQEHRLVFRVINKNIKKQIIKHRISNRVFIPYIELGLNQNTKEGNLPMEKITIGPKNNLDIAEMGLRSFLESEGYYKTTIKKSKIPLRY
;
A
#
# COMPACT_ATOMS: atom_id res chain seq x y z
N MET A 1 27.49 6.69 -30.26
CA MET A 1 27.42 8.07 -29.70
C MET A 1 25.95 8.41 -29.38
N SER A 2 25.43 7.92 -28.26
CA SER A 2 24.04 8.13 -27.80
C SER A 2 23.95 8.55 -26.33
N LYS A 3 25.10 8.89 -25.70
CA LYS A 3 25.22 9.31 -24.29
C LYS A 3 24.29 10.47 -23.85
N PRO A 4 24.04 11.53 -24.65
CA PRO A 4 23.27 12.69 -24.18
C PRO A 4 21.82 12.38 -23.74
N ILE A 5 21.17 11.38 -24.35
CA ILE A 5 19.75 11.08 -24.07
C ILE A 5 19.60 10.22 -22.81
N ILE A 6 20.47 9.23 -22.60
CA ILE A 6 20.47 8.47 -21.33
C ILE A 6 20.88 9.38 -20.17
N ASP A 7 21.87 10.26 -20.38
CA ASP A 7 22.25 11.30 -19.41
C ASP A 7 21.07 12.25 -19.10
N THR A 8 20.18 12.50 -20.07
CA THR A 8 18.95 13.29 -19.85
C THR A 8 17.95 12.53 -18.97
N TYR A 9 17.74 11.23 -19.19
CA TYR A 9 16.87 10.41 -18.32
C TYR A 9 17.43 10.28 -16.91
N ILE A 10 18.74 10.06 -16.79
CA ILE A 10 19.46 10.01 -15.51
C ILE A 10 19.34 11.37 -14.82
N SER A 11 19.58 12.47 -15.53
CA SER A 11 19.44 13.82 -14.95
C SER A 11 18.02 14.11 -14.48
N ARG A 12 16.98 13.67 -15.20
CA ARG A 12 15.59 13.79 -14.73
C ARG A 12 15.33 12.95 -13.47
N PHE A 13 15.85 11.73 -13.45
CA PHE A 13 15.79 10.84 -12.29
C PHE A 13 16.48 11.46 -11.06
N GLU A 14 17.70 12.00 -11.24
CA GLU A 14 18.49 12.65 -10.19
C GLU A 14 17.86 13.96 -9.70
N ASN A 15 17.31 14.76 -10.61
CA ASN A 15 16.64 16.03 -10.28
C ASN A 15 15.21 15.84 -9.76
N LYS A 16 14.75 14.59 -9.54
CA LYS A 16 13.39 14.23 -9.12
C LYS A 16 12.30 14.80 -10.03
N GLU A 17 12.60 15.09 -11.29
CA GLU A 17 11.58 15.45 -12.27
C GLU A 17 10.71 14.23 -12.58
N LYS A 18 9.42 14.48 -12.88
CA LYS A 18 8.47 13.41 -13.12
C LYS A 18 8.70 12.79 -14.50
N ILE A 19 9.37 11.63 -14.52
CA ILE A 19 9.64 10.87 -15.74
C ILE A 19 8.34 10.40 -16.41
N PHE A 20 7.34 10.03 -15.60
CA PHE A 20 6.04 9.55 -16.07
C PHE A 20 4.96 10.62 -15.91
N LYS A 21 4.11 10.74 -16.92
CA LYS A 21 2.89 11.56 -16.88
C LYS A 21 1.98 11.07 -15.75
N TYR A 22 1.75 9.76 -15.67
CA TYR A 22 0.90 9.17 -14.63
C TYR A 22 1.69 8.79 -13.37
N ASN A 23 2.25 9.79 -12.69
CA ASN A 23 3.02 9.58 -11.45
C ASN A 23 2.10 9.43 -10.21
N LEU A 24 2.63 8.81 -9.16
CA LEU A 24 1.90 8.48 -7.93
C LEU A 24 1.35 9.72 -7.20
N ASP A 25 2.02 10.87 -7.27
CA ASP A 25 1.55 12.10 -6.61
C ASP A 25 0.19 12.60 -7.15
N LEU A 26 -0.21 12.16 -8.35
CA LEU A 26 -1.53 12.49 -8.90
C LEU A 26 -2.67 11.85 -8.11
N TYR A 27 -2.40 10.75 -7.41
CA TYR A 27 -3.37 9.97 -6.64
C TYR A 27 -3.22 10.21 -5.13
N GLN A 28 -2.51 11.25 -4.70
CA GLN A 28 -2.55 11.69 -3.31
C GLN A 28 -3.95 12.18 -2.97
N CYS A 29 -4.40 11.90 -1.76
CA CYS A 29 -5.73 12.27 -1.28
C CYS A 29 -5.94 13.79 -1.36
N LYS A 30 -6.90 14.25 -2.18
CA LYS A 30 -7.24 15.68 -2.28
C LYS A 30 -8.63 15.91 -1.69
N ASN A 31 -8.71 16.75 -0.67
CA ASN A 31 -9.96 17.19 -0.02
C ASN A 31 -10.67 16.14 0.86
N ILE A 32 -9.97 15.08 1.29
CA ILE A 32 -10.51 14.09 2.23
C ILE A 32 -10.08 14.48 3.64
N SER A 33 -11.04 14.57 4.57
CA SER A 33 -10.73 14.89 5.97
C SER A 33 -10.52 13.65 6.83
N LYS A 34 -11.25 12.56 6.56
CA LYS A 34 -11.26 11.38 7.43
C LYS A 34 -11.27 10.10 6.64
N LEU A 35 -10.50 9.16 7.15
CA LEU A 35 -10.43 7.79 6.66
C LEU A 35 -10.71 6.81 7.80
N TYR A 36 -11.29 5.68 7.44
CA TYR A 36 -11.79 4.67 8.36
C TYR A 36 -11.04 3.36 8.17
N TYR A 37 -10.60 2.77 9.28
CA TYR A 37 -10.00 1.44 9.31
C TYR A 37 -10.99 0.46 9.93
N TYR A 38 -11.55 -0.45 9.13
CA TYR A 38 -12.47 -1.49 9.59
C TYR A 38 -11.69 -2.67 10.13
N THR A 39 -12.07 -3.15 11.32
CA THR A 39 -11.33 -4.21 11.98
C THR A 39 -12.12 -4.93 13.06
N SER A 40 -11.56 -6.03 13.56
CA SER A 40 -12.14 -6.80 14.67
C SER A 40 -11.90 -6.13 16.03
N ILE A 41 -12.65 -6.54 17.06
CA ILE A 41 -12.45 -6.01 18.41
C ILE A 41 -11.04 -6.29 18.96
N SER A 42 -10.48 -7.47 18.68
CA SER A 42 -9.15 -7.84 19.15
C SER A 42 -8.05 -7.07 18.45
N THR A 43 -8.22 -6.75 17.16
CA THR A 43 -7.30 -5.86 16.45
C THR A 43 -7.40 -4.43 16.97
N LEU A 44 -8.62 -3.94 17.24
CA LEU A 44 -8.82 -2.63 17.86
C LEU A 44 -8.12 -2.54 19.22
N GLU A 45 -8.32 -3.52 20.10
CA GLU A 45 -7.64 -3.59 21.40
C GLU A 45 -6.12 -3.49 21.24
N ASN A 46 -5.55 -4.27 20.31
CA ASN A 46 -4.12 -4.22 20.04
C ASN A 46 -3.66 -2.83 19.56
N ILE A 47 -4.39 -2.19 18.64
CA ILE A 47 -4.04 -0.85 18.14
C ILE A 47 -4.04 0.16 19.28
N ILE A 48 -5.08 0.15 20.13
CA ILE A 48 -5.22 1.10 21.23
C ILE A 48 -4.14 0.88 22.30
N SER A 49 -3.96 -0.36 22.77
CA SER A 49 -3.05 -0.64 23.89
C SER A 49 -1.57 -0.61 23.53
N LYS A 50 -1.23 -0.81 22.26
CA LYS A 50 0.18 -0.84 21.82
C LYS A 50 0.56 0.34 20.92
N GLU A 51 -0.42 1.15 20.54
CA GLU A 51 -0.27 2.33 19.67
C GLU A 51 0.42 2.01 18.34
N ASN A 52 0.09 0.86 17.75
CA ASN A 52 0.68 0.40 16.50
C ASN A 52 -0.35 -0.30 15.61
N ILE A 53 -0.14 -0.16 14.30
CA ILE A 53 -1.03 -0.68 13.28
C ILE A 53 -0.30 -1.69 12.39
N TRP A 54 -1.05 -2.65 11.87
CA TRP A 54 -0.49 -3.72 11.05
C TRP A 54 -0.62 -3.38 9.58
N LEU A 55 0.50 -3.44 8.86
CA LEU A 55 0.51 -3.42 7.39
C LEU A 55 0.71 -4.84 6.91
N SER A 56 -0.17 -5.32 6.03
CA SER A 56 -0.16 -6.71 5.55
C SER A 56 0.60 -6.81 4.24
N ASN A 57 1.30 -7.91 4.00
CA ASN A 57 2.02 -8.08 2.75
C ASN A 57 1.06 -8.05 1.54
N SER A 58 1.46 -7.35 0.48
CA SER A 58 0.61 -7.10 -0.69
C SER A 58 0.12 -8.40 -1.37
N LYS A 59 0.91 -9.49 -1.30
CA LYS A 59 0.54 -10.80 -1.87
C LYS A 59 -0.56 -11.55 -1.12
N TYR A 60 -1.01 -11.03 0.02
CA TYR A 60 -1.95 -11.68 0.91
C TYR A 60 -3.19 -10.82 1.18
N LEU A 61 -3.42 -9.80 0.35
CA LEU A 61 -4.66 -9.03 0.39
C LEU A 61 -5.84 -9.88 -0.10
N ASN A 62 -7.05 -9.46 0.28
CA ASN A 62 -8.28 -10.23 0.04
C ASN A 62 -8.58 -10.45 -1.45
N ASP A 63 -8.13 -9.53 -2.31
CA ASP A 63 -8.23 -9.67 -3.74
C ASP A 63 -6.92 -10.22 -4.31
N SER A 64 -6.83 -11.55 -4.43
CA SER A 64 -5.69 -12.21 -5.05
C SER A 64 -5.61 -12.00 -6.56
N THR A 65 -6.63 -11.38 -7.18
CA THR A 65 -6.64 -11.11 -8.61
C THR A 65 -5.83 -9.86 -8.97
N GLU A 66 -5.62 -8.91 -8.04
CA GLU A 66 -4.93 -7.63 -8.32
C GLU A 66 -3.50 -7.84 -8.89
N ILE A 67 -2.76 -8.79 -8.34
CA ILE A 67 -1.38 -9.09 -8.77
C ILE A 67 -1.37 -9.79 -10.13
N ASN A 68 -2.22 -10.80 -10.29
CA ASN A 68 -2.33 -11.53 -11.56
C ASN A 68 -2.82 -10.61 -12.68
N TYR A 69 -3.73 -9.69 -12.36
CA TYR A 69 -4.25 -8.68 -13.27
C TYR A 69 -3.14 -7.80 -13.83
N THR A 70 -2.25 -7.27 -12.99
CA THR A 70 -1.14 -6.43 -13.45
C THR A 70 -0.20 -7.20 -14.37
N ASN A 71 0.14 -8.45 -14.02
CA ASN A 71 1.01 -9.27 -14.85
C ASN A 71 0.38 -9.56 -16.22
N ASN A 72 -0.91 -9.94 -16.24
CA ASN A 72 -1.66 -10.17 -17.46
C ASN A 72 -1.72 -8.91 -18.32
N LEU A 73 -1.96 -7.76 -17.71
CA LEU A 73 -1.99 -6.48 -18.39
C LEU A 73 -0.64 -6.14 -19.06
N ILE A 74 0.48 -6.40 -18.38
CA ILE A 74 1.82 -6.22 -18.98
C ILE A 74 2.01 -7.16 -20.18
N TYR A 75 1.59 -8.42 -20.06
CA TYR A 75 1.64 -9.38 -21.18
C TYR A 75 0.78 -8.92 -22.36
N ASP A 76 -0.48 -8.57 -22.13
CA ASP A 76 -1.42 -8.14 -23.16
C ASP A 76 -0.90 -6.92 -23.91
N ILE A 77 -0.38 -5.91 -23.18
CA ILE A 77 0.27 -4.75 -23.79
C ILE A 77 1.48 -5.19 -24.61
N CYS A 78 2.34 -6.08 -24.11
CA CYS A 78 3.49 -6.52 -24.90
C CYS A 78 3.08 -7.32 -26.15
N GLU A 79 1.99 -8.08 -26.10
CA GLU A 79 1.47 -8.79 -27.28
C GLU A 79 0.86 -7.83 -28.31
N GLU A 80 0.10 -6.82 -27.87
CA GLU A 80 -0.53 -5.84 -28.74
C GLU A 80 0.45 -4.84 -29.36
N TYR A 81 1.42 -4.35 -28.59
CA TYR A 81 2.36 -3.31 -29.03
C TYR A 81 3.57 -3.85 -29.79
N LEU A 82 3.98 -5.09 -29.51
CA LEU A 82 5.16 -5.69 -30.12
C LEU A 82 4.70 -6.67 -31.21
N ASN A 83 4.67 -6.17 -32.44
CA ASN A 83 4.15 -6.86 -33.63
C ASN A 83 4.94 -8.11 -34.03
N GLY A 84 5.93 -8.55 -33.24
CA GLY A 84 6.68 -9.81 -33.41
C GLY A 84 7.49 -9.92 -34.71
N ASN A 85 7.47 -8.87 -35.53
CA ASN A 85 8.06 -8.83 -36.85
C ASN A 85 9.52 -8.35 -36.84
N GLU A 86 9.96 -7.68 -35.76
CA GLU A 86 11.35 -7.28 -35.55
C GLU A 86 12.06 -8.25 -34.59
N GLU A 87 13.32 -8.60 -34.88
CA GLU A 87 14.17 -9.45 -34.02
C GLU A 87 14.25 -8.91 -32.58
N PHE A 88 14.24 -7.59 -32.43
CA PHE A 88 14.23 -6.92 -31.15
C PHE A 88 12.93 -7.10 -30.36
N ASP A 89 11.77 -7.16 -31.02
CA ASP A 89 10.48 -7.41 -30.35
C ASP A 89 10.49 -8.78 -29.68
N LYS A 90 11.02 -9.79 -30.40
CA LYS A 90 11.18 -11.14 -29.85
C LYS A 90 12.15 -11.14 -28.68
N PHE A 91 13.29 -10.46 -28.81
CA PHE A 91 14.25 -10.31 -27.72
C PHE A 91 13.63 -9.66 -26.47
N PHE A 92 12.87 -8.57 -26.63
CA PHE A 92 12.20 -7.92 -25.49
C PHE A 92 11.16 -8.84 -24.84
N LYS A 93 10.33 -9.53 -25.64
CA LYS A 93 9.37 -10.53 -25.15
C LYS A 93 10.06 -11.66 -24.38
N GLU A 94 11.20 -12.16 -24.84
CA GLU A 94 11.97 -13.19 -24.13
C GLU A 94 12.51 -12.69 -22.77
N ASN A 95 12.71 -11.39 -22.59
CA ASN A 95 13.15 -10.81 -21.31
C ASN A 95 11.98 -10.44 -20.38
N ILE A 96 10.72 -10.48 -20.85
CA ILE A 96 9.56 -10.05 -20.05
C ILE A 96 9.39 -10.87 -18.77
N GLU A 97 9.70 -12.16 -18.81
CA GLU A 97 9.57 -13.04 -17.65
C GLU A 97 10.52 -12.62 -16.52
N ILE A 98 11.72 -12.14 -16.86
CA ILE A 98 12.70 -11.63 -15.88
C ILE A 98 12.18 -10.33 -15.26
N LEU A 99 11.59 -9.45 -16.07
CA LEU A 99 11.00 -8.19 -15.62
C LEU A 99 9.82 -8.45 -14.68
N LEU A 100 8.92 -9.36 -15.04
CA LEU A 100 7.77 -9.76 -14.23
C LEU A 100 8.19 -10.45 -12.93
N HIS A 101 9.21 -11.32 -12.99
CA HIS A 101 9.78 -11.92 -11.78
C HIS A 101 10.33 -10.85 -10.83
N THR A 102 10.95 -9.80 -11.36
CA THR A 102 11.45 -8.68 -10.56
C THR A 102 10.29 -7.93 -9.90
N ILE A 103 9.25 -7.59 -10.66
CA ILE A 103 8.02 -6.95 -10.13
C ILE A 103 7.38 -7.81 -9.04
N ASP A 104 7.23 -9.11 -9.26
CA ASP A 104 6.66 -10.04 -8.30
C ASP A 104 7.50 -10.13 -7.01
N MET A 105 8.83 -10.17 -7.13
CA MET A 105 9.72 -10.11 -5.97
C MET A 105 9.50 -8.80 -5.18
N GLU A 106 9.28 -7.68 -5.87
CA GLU A 106 9.03 -6.40 -5.19
C GLU A 106 7.68 -6.30 -4.51
N LEU A 107 6.63 -6.84 -5.10
CA LEU A 107 5.34 -6.99 -4.43
C LEU A 107 5.48 -7.85 -3.18
N GLY A 108 6.36 -8.86 -3.22
CA GLY A 108 6.69 -9.71 -2.07
C GLY A 108 7.29 -8.96 -0.88
N ASP A 109 7.85 -7.77 -1.12
CA ASP A 109 8.51 -6.94 -0.10
C ASP A 109 7.71 -5.68 0.25
N THR A 110 6.49 -5.61 -0.28
CA THR A 110 5.55 -4.51 -0.11
C THR A 110 4.46 -4.86 0.90
N TYR A 111 4.15 -3.92 1.79
CA TYR A 111 3.19 -4.02 2.87
C TYR A 111 2.20 -2.87 2.79
N ILE A 112 0.92 -3.17 3.01
CA ILE A 112 -0.19 -2.28 2.72
C ILE A 112 -1.07 -2.16 3.97
N LEU A 113 -1.43 -0.92 4.29
CA LEU A 113 -2.56 -0.60 5.14
C LEU A 113 -3.67 0.00 4.26
N SER A 114 -4.83 -0.66 4.27
CA SER A 114 -6.02 -0.23 3.56
C SER A 114 -6.94 0.58 4.48
N LEU A 115 -7.37 1.74 4.01
CA LEU A 115 -8.29 2.66 4.65
C LEU A 115 -9.42 2.99 3.68
N THR A 116 -10.53 3.52 4.17
CA THR A 116 -11.67 3.88 3.31
C THR A 116 -12.29 5.22 3.72
N GLU A 117 -12.87 5.94 2.77
CA GLU A 117 -13.74 7.09 3.07
C GLU A 117 -15.10 6.68 3.65
N ASN A 118 -15.51 5.44 3.40
CA ASN A 118 -16.83 4.95 3.72
C ASN A 118 -16.96 4.63 5.21
N LYS A 119 -17.61 5.53 5.95
CA LYS A 119 -17.73 5.46 7.42
C LYS A 119 -18.66 4.37 7.97
N ASP A 120 -19.58 3.85 7.17
CA ASP A 120 -20.60 2.89 7.61
C ASP A 120 -21.12 2.06 6.43
N SER A 121 -20.39 1.00 6.04
CA SER A 121 -20.69 0.14 4.90
C SER A 121 -20.96 -1.30 5.31
N LEU A 122 -22.11 -1.86 4.90
CA LEU A 122 -22.47 -3.25 5.16
C LEU A 122 -21.44 -4.23 4.58
N ALA A 123 -20.95 -3.97 3.36
CA ALA A 123 -19.95 -4.80 2.72
C ALA A 123 -18.62 -4.79 3.49
N LEU A 124 -18.18 -3.63 3.95
CA LEU A 124 -16.94 -3.52 4.74
C LEU A 124 -17.07 -4.15 6.14
N TRP A 125 -18.23 -3.97 6.79
CA TRP A 125 -18.52 -4.66 8.05
C TRP A 125 -18.49 -6.18 7.87
N SER A 126 -19.08 -6.71 6.81
CA SER A 126 -19.03 -8.12 6.48
C SER A 126 -17.58 -8.60 6.28
N ASN A 127 -16.86 -7.96 5.36
CA ASN A 127 -15.59 -8.46 4.85
C ASN A 127 -14.43 -8.33 5.84
N TYR A 128 -14.39 -7.26 6.63
CA TYR A 128 -13.25 -6.94 7.48
C TYR A 128 -13.51 -7.14 8.97
N SER A 129 -14.77 -7.37 9.34
CA SER A 129 -15.14 -7.40 10.75
C SER A 129 -16.24 -8.39 11.08
N ASN A 130 -16.66 -9.26 10.14
CA ASN A 130 -17.75 -10.22 10.33
C ASN A 130 -19.02 -9.62 10.95
N TYR A 131 -19.38 -8.40 10.54
CA TYR A 131 -20.47 -7.56 11.05
C TYR A 131 -20.33 -7.04 12.48
N ASP A 132 -19.56 -7.71 13.35
CA ASP A 132 -19.50 -7.43 14.79
C ASP A 132 -18.22 -6.71 15.23
N GLY A 133 -17.46 -6.11 14.33
CA GLY A 133 -16.28 -5.34 14.70
C GLY A 133 -16.53 -3.85 14.83
N TYR A 134 -15.49 -3.09 14.53
CA TYR A 134 -15.37 -1.66 14.82
C TYR A 134 -14.61 -0.98 13.69
N ASN A 135 -14.84 0.32 13.49
CA ASN A 135 -13.96 1.12 12.65
C ASN A 135 -13.35 2.29 13.41
N LEU A 136 -12.08 2.57 13.12
CA LEU A 136 -11.33 3.68 13.69
C LEU A 136 -11.28 4.80 12.64
N ALA A 137 -11.69 6.01 13.01
CA ALA A 137 -11.62 7.18 12.15
C ALA A 137 -10.35 7.99 12.45
N PHE A 138 -9.51 8.12 11.43
CA PHE A 138 -8.28 8.89 11.44
C PHE A 138 -8.42 10.16 10.61
N ASN A 139 -7.68 11.20 10.97
CA ASN A 139 -7.51 12.34 10.09
C ASN A 139 -6.67 11.90 8.87
N CYS A 140 -7.11 12.21 7.66
CA CYS A 140 -6.36 11.90 6.44
C CYS A 140 -4.99 12.60 6.42
N ASP A 141 -4.90 13.83 6.93
CA ASP A 141 -3.67 14.61 7.00
C ASP A 141 -2.58 13.87 7.81
N TYR A 142 -2.97 13.05 8.78
CA TYR A 142 -2.02 12.25 9.55
C TYR A 142 -1.26 11.30 8.63
N PHE A 143 -1.94 10.55 7.76
CA PHE A 143 -1.28 9.60 6.85
C PHE A 143 -0.52 10.30 5.72
N GLN A 144 -0.93 11.49 5.31
CA GLN A 144 -0.17 12.30 4.35
C GLN A 144 1.15 12.80 4.93
N ASN A 145 1.23 12.96 6.26
CA ASN A 145 2.40 13.50 6.94
C ASN A 145 3.03 12.49 7.92
N ILE A 146 2.67 11.20 7.84
CA ILE A 146 3.10 10.18 8.83
C ILE A 146 4.61 9.95 8.76
N PHE A 147 5.20 10.19 7.59
CA PHE A 147 6.63 10.08 7.34
C PHE A 147 7.24 11.42 6.88
N THR A 148 7.16 12.47 7.72
CA THR A 148 7.83 13.77 7.47
C THR A 148 9.00 14.10 8.39
N GLU A 149 9.31 13.24 9.37
CA GLU A 149 10.40 13.39 10.34
C GLU A 149 11.56 12.41 10.06
N GLU A 150 12.41 12.15 11.05
CA GLU A 150 13.46 11.13 10.99
C GLU A 150 13.18 10.06 12.07
N ASN A 151 13.62 8.82 11.86
CA ASN A 151 13.52 7.71 12.81
C ASN A 151 12.08 7.31 13.19
N TYR A 152 11.45 6.50 12.35
CA TYR A 152 10.08 6.02 12.54
C TYR A 152 10.03 4.73 13.34
N ARG A 153 9.14 4.68 14.33
CA ARG A 153 8.98 3.54 15.23
C ARG A 153 8.30 2.36 14.52
N PHE A 154 9.00 1.25 14.42
CA PHE A 154 8.47 -0.07 14.08
C PHE A 154 8.66 -1.02 15.25
N ILE A 155 7.95 -2.15 15.24
CA ILE A 155 8.12 -3.19 16.25
C ILE A 155 8.76 -4.44 15.62
N ASP A 156 9.89 -4.86 16.17
CA ASP A 156 10.60 -6.07 15.73
C ASP A 156 9.89 -7.37 16.20
N LYS A 157 10.36 -8.52 15.72
CA LYS A 157 9.87 -9.86 16.11
C LYS A 157 9.97 -10.14 17.62
N ASN A 158 10.92 -9.51 18.30
CA ASN A 158 11.13 -9.64 19.74
C ASN A 158 10.26 -8.68 20.56
N LYS A 159 9.37 -7.92 19.91
CA LYS A 159 8.48 -6.92 20.50
C LYS A 159 9.22 -5.67 21.02
N ASN A 160 10.42 -5.41 20.54
CA ASN A 160 11.16 -4.19 20.81
C ASN A 160 10.83 -3.12 19.78
N SER A 161 10.94 -1.85 20.19
CA SER A 161 10.91 -0.73 19.26
C SER A 161 12.22 -0.68 18.48
N ILE A 162 12.12 -0.56 17.16
CA ILE A 162 13.23 -0.25 16.25
C ILE A 162 12.86 1.00 15.46
N PHE A 163 13.84 1.84 15.18
CA PHE A 163 13.62 3.09 14.46
C PHE A 163 14.25 3.00 13.08
N LEU A 164 13.45 3.31 12.05
CA LEU A 164 13.84 3.17 10.65
C LEU A 164 13.78 4.52 9.94
N ASN A 165 14.63 4.72 8.93
CA ASN A 165 14.65 5.95 8.14
C ASN A 165 14.06 5.73 6.74
N GLU A 166 13.25 6.70 6.30
CA GLU A 166 12.80 6.75 4.91
C GLU A 166 14.01 6.97 3.98
N GLY A 167 14.01 6.32 2.81
CA GLY A 167 15.07 6.41 1.80
C GLY A 167 16.25 5.47 2.07
N GLU A 168 16.50 5.11 3.33
CA GLU A 168 17.55 4.17 3.73
C GLU A 168 17.00 2.77 4.02
N ASP A 169 15.97 2.69 4.87
CA ASP A 169 15.41 1.41 5.32
C ASP A 169 14.13 1.03 4.59
N PHE A 170 13.35 2.04 4.21
CA PHE A 170 12.10 1.87 3.50
C PHE A 170 11.78 3.03 2.58
N VAL A 171 10.82 2.83 1.70
CA VAL A 171 10.11 3.91 1.00
C VAL A 171 8.61 3.65 1.06
N TRP A 172 7.82 4.71 0.92
CA TRP A 172 6.38 4.64 1.12
C TRP A 172 5.63 5.51 0.12
N TYR A 173 4.34 5.23 -0.05
CA TYR A 173 3.39 6.05 -0.78
C TYR A 173 2.04 5.98 -0.11
N PHE A 174 1.27 7.06 -0.19
CA PHE A 174 -0.09 7.10 0.30
C PHE A 174 -1.00 7.74 -0.75
N GLY A 175 -2.11 7.07 -1.07
CA GLY A 175 -2.99 7.54 -2.13
C GLY A 175 -4.24 6.69 -2.34
N GLU A 176 -5.08 7.17 -3.25
CA GLU A 176 -6.35 6.57 -3.63
C GLU A 176 -6.13 5.35 -4.52
N VAL A 177 -6.97 4.33 -4.35
CA VAL A 177 -7.01 3.18 -5.25
C VAL A 177 -7.60 3.60 -6.60
N ILE A 178 -6.96 3.13 -7.66
CA ILE A 178 -7.31 3.37 -9.06
C ILE A 178 -8.21 2.22 -9.50
N TYR A 179 -9.45 2.52 -9.85
CA TYR A 179 -10.46 1.52 -10.27
C TYR A 179 -10.71 1.46 -11.77
N ASN A 180 -10.46 2.56 -12.50
CA ASN A 180 -10.78 2.64 -13.92
C ASN A 180 -9.78 1.83 -14.75
N LYS A 181 -10.28 0.79 -15.43
CA LYS A 181 -9.47 -0.15 -16.21
C LYS A 181 -8.64 0.54 -17.30
N GLU A 182 -9.26 1.36 -18.14
CA GLU A 182 -8.58 2.08 -19.23
C GLU A 182 -7.45 2.98 -18.69
N HIS A 183 -7.66 3.61 -17.53
CA HIS A 183 -6.64 4.43 -16.88
C HIS A 183 -5.48 3.58 -16.36
N GLN A 184 -5.74 2.42 -15.77
CA GLN A 184 -4.71 1.45 -15.36
C GLN A 184 -3.90 0.94 -16.58
N GLU A 185 -4.58 0.60 -17.68
CA GLU A 185 -3.96 0.19 -18.94
C GLU A 185 -3.01 1.27 -19.48
N ASN A 186 -3.46 2.53 -19.51
CA ASN A 186 -2.64 3.67 -19.94
C ASN A 186 -1.41 3.90 -19.04
N ILE A 187 -1.54 3.69 -17.73
CA ILE A 187 -0.43 3.78 -16.78
C ILE A 187 0.64 2.73 -17.12
N ILE A 188 0.25 1.47 -17.31
CA ILE A 188 1.20 0.39 -17.56
C ILE A 188 1.81 0.52 -18.96
N LYS A 189 1.00 0.87 -19.96
CA LYS A 189 1.46 1.14 -21.32
C LYS A 189 2.54 2.22 -21.36
N GLU A 190 2.29 3.36 -20.71
CA GLU A 190 3.29 4.22 -20.04
C GLU A 190 4.71 3.65 -19.95
N ARG A 191 4.82 2.73 -19.00
CA ARG A 191 6.07 2.21 -18.48
C ARG A 191 6.65 1.13 -19.38
N VAL A 192 5.80 0.32 -20.00
CA VAL A 192 6.21 -0.71 -20.96
C VAL A 192 6.82 -0.05 -22.20
N GLU A 193 6.19 0.99 -22.76
CA GLU A 193 6.73 1.74 -23.90
C GLU A 193 8.06 2.42 -23.53
N PHE A 194 8.15 3.01 -22.34
CA PHE A 194 9.40 3.57 -21.84
C PHE A 194 10.51 2.51 -21.76
N LEU A 195 10.21 1.36 -21.17
CA LEU A 195 11.15 0.26 -21.00
C LEU A 195 11.60 -0.33 -22.35
N TYR A 196 10.65 -0.56 -23.26
CA TYR A 196 10.94 -1.02 -24.62
C TYR A 196 11.90 -0.05 -25.33
N ASN A 197 11.61 1.25 -25.30
CA ASN A 197 12.46 2.27 -25.91
C ASN A 197 13.84 2.35 -25.25
N LEU A 198 13.92 2.14 -23.94
CA LEU A 198 15.18 2.11 -23.20
C LEU A 198 16.05 0.93 -23.65
N TYR A 199 15.49 -0.28 -23.75
CA TYR A 199 16.21 -1.41 -24.34
C TYR A 199 16.56 -1.15 -25.81
N LYS A 200 15.61 -0.70 -26.65
CA LYS A 200 15.81 -0.56 -28.10
C LYS A 200 16.98 0.36 -28.45
N ASN A 201 17.09 1.47 -27.72
CA ASN A 201 18.05 2.53 -28.03
C ASN A 201 19.36 2.40 -27.24
N PHE A 202 19.36 1.69 -26.12
CA PHE A 202 20.50 1.71 -25.18
C PHE A 202 20.92 0.33 -24.64
N TYR A 203 20.43 -0.79 -25.20
CA TYR A 203 20.83 -2.12 -24.75
C TYR A 203 22.35 -2.41 -24.88
N GLU A 204 23.07 -1.70 -25.74
CA GLU A 204 24.54 -1.76 -25.79
C GLU A 204 25.20 -1.36 -24.46
N PHE A 205 24.50 -0.56 -23.64
CA PHE A 205 24.92 -0.14 -22.30
C PHE A 205 24.36 -1.04 -21.19
N LYS A 206 23.87 -2.25 -21.49
CA LYS A 206 23.30 -3.16 -20.48
C LYS A 206 24.20 -3.45 -19.28
N GLU A 207 25.52 -3.30 -19.44
CA GLU A 207 26.47 -3.47 -18.35
C GLU A 207 26.74 -2.21 -17.51
N ASN A 208 26.33 -1.02 -18.00
CA ASN A 208 26.47 0.24 -17.28
C ASN A 208 25.48 0.30 -16.10
N ASP A 209 25.98 0.79 -14.97
CA ASP A 209 25.23 0.81 -13.71
C ASP A 209 24.05 1.79 -13.74
N ASP A 210 24.16 2.90 -14.46
CA ASP A 210 23.08 3.89 -14.59
C ASP A 210 21.93 3.32 -15.42
N PHE A 211 22.24 2.63 -16.53
CA PHE A 211 21.24 1.90 -17.32
C PHE A 211 20.53 0.85 -16.47
N LYS A 212 21.28 0.02 -15.74
CA LYS A 212 20.70 -0.98 -14.81
C LYS A 212 19.80 -0.31 -13.78
N SER A 213 20.23 0.80 -13.19
CA SER A 213 19.47 1.55 -12.19
C SER A 213 18.16 2.10 -12.76
N LEU A 214 18.17 2.60 -14.00
CA LEU A 214 16.97 3.10 -14.66
C LEU A 214 15.97 1.97 -14.96
N ILE A 215 16.44 0.80 -15.42
CA ILE A 215 15.57 -0.38 -15.59
C ILE A 215 14.91 -0.76 -14.28
N VAL A 216 15.71 -0.88 -13.21
CA VAL A 216 15.22 -1.22 -11.87
C VAL A 216 14.21 -0.19 -11.37
N TYR A 217 14.46 1.11 -11.60
CA TYR A 217 13.53 2.17 -11.25
C TYR A 217 12.16 2.00 -11.93
N VAL A 218 12.14 1.72 -13.24
CA VAL A 218 10.88 1.53 -13.99
C VAL A 218 10.12 0.32 -13.45
N LEU A 219 10.80 -0.80 -13.21
CA LEU A 219 10.19 -2.01 -12.65
C LEU A 219 9.61 -1.77 -11.25
N TYR A 220 10.34 -1.03 -10.41
CA TYR A 220 9.84 -0.65 -9.09
C TYR A 220 8.62 0.26 -9.23
N ASN A 221 8.64 1.22 -10.15
CA ASN A 221 7.50 2.10 -10.38
C ASN A 221 6.24 1.33 -10.82
N ILE A 222 6.39 0.32 -11.69
CA ILE A 222 5.32 -0.60 -12.07
C ILE A 222 4.79 -1.33 -10.82
N ALA A 223 5.68 -1.96 -10.04
CA ALA A 223 5.29 -2.70 -8.84
C ALA A 223 4.53 -1.80 -7.84
N TYR A 224 5.00 -0.59 -7.59
CA TYR A 224 4.32 0.35 -6.69
C TYR A 224 2.97 0.79 -7.20
N ILE A 225 2.87 1.25 -8.45
CA ILE A 225 1.59 1.78 -8.93
C ILE A 225 0.54 0.67 -9.05
N ALA A 226 0.96 -0.56 -9.37
CA ALA A 226 0.11 -1.74 -9.37
C ALA A 226 -0.51 -2.03 -8.00
N THR A 227 0.17 -1.69 -6.90
CA THR A 227 -0.41 -1.85 -5.55
C THR A 227 -1.59 -0.91 -5.27
N PHE A 228 -1.86 0.05 -6.15
CA PHE A 228 -3.06 0.89 -6.11
C PHE A 228 -4.12 0.46 -7.12
N PHE A 229 -3.89 -0.58 -7.92
CA PHE A 229 -4.89 -1.04 -8.88
C PHE A 229 -5.90 -1.95 -8.20
N LYS A 230 -7.16 -1.80 -8.61
CA LYS A 230 -8.24 -2.65 -8.15
C LYS A 230 -9.33 -2.74 -9.22
N ASP A 231 -10.05 -3.86 -9.24
CA ASP A 231 -11.18 -4.02 -10.16
C ASP A 231 -12.32 -3.05 -9.83
N GLU A 232 -13.00 -2.54 -10.85
CA GLU A 232 -14.06 -1.54 -10.70
C GLU A 232 -15.24 -2.04 -9.84
N SER A 233 -15.46 -3.34 -9.75
CA SER A 233 -16.48 -3.92 -8.86
C SER A 233 -16.26 -3.62 -7.37
N PHE A 234 -15.02 -3.29 -6.97
CA PHE A 234 -14.69 -2.90 -5.58
C PHE A 234 -14.71 -1.38 -5.35
N LYS A 235 -15.17 -0.58 -6.32
CA LYS A 235 -15.20 0.89 -6.22
C LYS A 235 -16.00 1.41 -5.03
N GLU A 236 -17.00 0.66 -4.57
CA GLU A 236 -17.78 1.00 -3.37
C GLU A 236 -16.94 1.00 -2.08
N GLU A 237 -15.77 0.36 -2.07
CA GLU A 237 -14.85 0.40 -0.94
C GLU A 237 -14.21 1.76 -0.75
N GLN A 238 -14.14 2.61 -1.79
CA GLN A 238 -13.51 3.95 -1.71
C GLN A 238 -12.15 3.90 -1.01
N GLU A 239 -11.31 2.96 -1.44
CA GLU A 239 -10.11 2.55 -0.73
C GLU A 239 -8.95 3.53 -0.94
N HIS A 240 -8.21 3.76 0.13
CA HIS A 240 -6.93 4.47 0.15
C HIS A 240 -5.88 3.54 0.76
N ARG A 241 -4.70 3.51 0.17
CA ARG A 241 -3.62 2.61 0.60
C ARG A 241 -2.42 3.39 1.08
N LEU A 242 -1.94 3.08 2.28
CA LEU A 242 -0.57 3.36 2.69
C LEU A 242 0.28 2.15 2.29
N VAL A 243 1.15 2.34 1.32
CA VAL A 243 2.02 1.33 0.74
C VAL A 243 3.43 1.56 1.27
N PHE A 244 4.05 0.50 1.76
CA PHE A 244 5.35 0.52 2.40
C PHE A 244 6.22 -0.59 1.84
N ARG A 245 7.46 -0.29 1.44
CA ARG A 245 8.41 -1.33 1.04
C ARG A 245 9.66 -1.24 1.86
N VAL A 246 10.08 -2.38 2.40
CA VAL A 246 11.35 -2.52 3.10
C VAL A 246 12.46 -2.70 2.08
N ILE A 247 13.36 -1.71 1.95
CA ILE A 247 14.50 -1.79 1.03
C ILE A 247 15.75 -2.38 1.72
N ASN A 248 15.88 -2.19 3.03
CA ASN A 248 16.99 -2.75 3.81
C ASN A 248 16.75 -4.23 4.17
N LYS A 249 17.45 -5.14 3.47
CA LYS A 249 17.34 -6.60 3.65
C LYS A 249 17.69 -7.08 5.07
N ASN A 250 18.57 -6.37 5.78
CA ASN A 250 18.95 -6.74 7.16
C ASN A 250 17.83 -6.41 8.14
N ILE A 251 17.17 -5.27 7.95
CA ILE A 251 16.02 -4.86 8.75
C ILE A 251 14.80 -5.73 8.46
N LYS A 252 14.58 -6.08 7.19
CA LYS A 252 13.47 -6.93 6.75
C LYS A 252 13.31 -8.19 7.61
N LYS A 253 14.41 -8.90 7.88
CA LYS A 253 14.38 -10.13 8.70
C LYS A 253 14.03 -9.88 10.17
N GLN A 254 14.19 -8.65 10.67
CA GLN A 254 13.93 -8.28 12.06
C GLN A 254 12.48 -7.85 12.28
N ILE A 255 11.85 -7.18 11.30
CA ILE A 255 10.52 -6.57 11.47
C ILE A 255 9.36 -7.39 10.91
N ILE A 256 9.59 -8.29 9.94
CA ILE A 256 8.49 -9.10 9.37
C ILE A 256 7.97 -10.10 10.40
N LYS A 257 6.71 -9.97 10.76
CA LYS A 257 5.98 -10.91 11.62
C LYS A 257 5.02 -11.75 10.80
N HIS A 258 4.48 -12.80 11.40
CA HIS A 258 3.49 -13.66 10.76
C HIS A 258 2.31 -13.84 11.69
N ARG A 259 1.11 -13.69 11.14
CA ARG A 259 -0.15 -14.03 11.81
C ARG A 259 -0.83 -15.17 11.08
N ILE A 260 -1.63 -15.95 11.79
CA ILE A 260 -2.44 -17.00 11.17
C ILE A 260 -3.82 -16.41 10.88
N SER A 261 -4.25 -16.50 9.63
CA SER A 261 -5.63 -16.19 9.22
C SER A 261 -6.02 -17.14 8.09
N ASN A 262 -7.28 -17.57 8.03
CA ASN A 262 -7.78 -18.50 7.01
C ASN A 262 -6.86 -19.71 6.75
N ARG A 263 -6.25 -20.25 7.83
CA ARG A 263 -5.32 -21.40 7.82
C ARG A 263 -4.00 -21.17 7.06
N VAL A 264 -3.65 -19.93 6.74
CA VAL A 264 -2.37 -19.56 6.12
C VAL A 264 -1.58 -18.61 7.02
N PHE A 265 -0.26 -18.59 6.87
CA PHE A 265 0.60 -17.59 7.49
C PHE A 265 0.60 -16.34 6.61
N ILE A 266 0.19 -15.21 7.20
CA ILE A 266 0.18 -13.91 6.54
C ILE A 266 1.32 -13.06 7.10
N PRO A 267 2.31 -12.68 6.28
CA PRO A 267 3.35 -11.76 6.68
C PRO A 267 2.79 -10.36 6.91
N TYR A 268 3.24 -9.69 7.96
CA TYR A 268 2.86 -8.31 8.26
C TYR A 268 4.00 -7.58 8.99
N ILE A 269 3.95 -6.25 8.99
CA ILE A 269 4.82 -5.39 9.80
C ILE A 269 3.97 -4.55 10.76
N GLU A 270 4.59 -4.11 11.86
CA GLU A 270 3.94 -3.28 12.87
C GLU A 270 4.54 -1.88 12.86
N LEU A 271 3.74 -0.90 12.44
CA LEU A 271 4.08 0.51 12.42
C LEU A 271 3.56 1.19 13.69
N GLY A 272 4.44 1.86 14.43
CA GLY A 272 4.05 2.71 15.56
C GLY A 272 3.37 3.99 15.07
N LEU A 273 2.18 4.26 15.57
CA LEU A 273 1.38 5.43 15.19
C LEU A 273 1.75 6.70 15.98
N ASN A 274 2.61 6.58 16.98
CA ASN A 274 3.07 7.68 17.80
C ASN A 274 4.59 7.56 18.00
N GLN A 275 5.28 8.69 17.82
CA GLN A 275 6.73 8.80 18.02
C GLN A 275 7.08 9.17 19.47
N ASN A 276 6.16 9.82 20.19
CA ASN A 276 6.37 10.34 21.54
C ASN A 276 5.31 9.80 22.51
N THR A 277 5.73 8.98 23.46
CA THR A 277 4.88 8.36 24.48
C THR A 277 4.30 9.39 25.45
N LYS A 278 3.00 9.68 25.32
CA LYS A 278 2.11 10.09 26.43
C LYS A 278 0.68 9.65 26.11
N GLU A 279 -0.03 9.24 27.16
CA GLU A 279 -1.41 8.71 27.21
C GLU A 279 -2.37 9.23 26.13
N GLY A 280 -3.11 8.33 25.47
CA GLY A 280 -4.29 8.70 24.69
C GLY A 280 -4.04 9.47 23.38
N ASN A 281 -2.84 9.40 22.81
CA ASN A 281 -2.38 10.28 21.71
C ASN A 281 -2.41 9.66 20.31
N LEU A 282 -3.06 8.51 20.11
CA LEU A 282 -3.31 8.05 18.74
C LEU A 282 -4.03 9.15 17.94
N PRO A 283 -3.68 9.32 16.66
CA PRO A 283 -4.30 10.29 15.74
C PRO A 283 -5.71 9.85 15.30
N MET A 284 -6.47 9.26 16.22
CA MET A 284 -7.80 8.72 16.03
C MET A 284 -8.81 9.58 16.79
N GLU A 285 -9.83 10.06 16.08
CA GLU A 285 -10.83 10.96 16.65
C GLU A 285 -12.07 10.21 17.18
N LYS A 286 -12.39 9.08 16.55
CA LYS A 286 -13.67 8.41 16.72
C LYS A 286 -13.57 6.92 16.44
N ILE A 287 -14.33 6.14 17.20
CA ILE A 287 -14.57 4.72 16.94
C ILE A 287 -16.05 4.52 16.66
N THR A 288 -16.38 3.79 15.59
CA THR A 288 -17.75 3.35 15.30
C THR A 288 -17.88 1.88 15.61
N ILE A 289 -18.88 1.51 16.41
CA ILE A 289 -19.28 0.12 16.67
C ILE A 289 -20.09 -0.36 15.46
N GLY A 290 -19.67 -1.48 14.87
CA GLY A 290 -20.40 -2.14 13.81
C GLY A 290 -21.81 -2.58 14.25
N PRO A 291 -22.69 -2.90 13.31
CA PRO A 291 -24.06 -3.28 13.63
C PRO A 291 -24.08 -4.57 14.47
N LYS A 292 -24.81 -4.57 15.60
CA LYS A 292 -24.96 -5.75 16.48
C LYS A 292 -26.16 -5.61 17.43
N ASN A 293 -26.60 -6.70 18.04
CA ASN A 293 -27.78 -6.71 18.92
C ASN A 293 -27.54 -6.08 20.30
N ASN A 294 -26.29 -6.06 20.77
CA ASN A 294 -25.91 -5.61 22.11
C ASN A 294 -25.14 -4.27 22.10
N LEU A 295 -25.56 -3.32 21.24
CA LEU A 295 -24.85 -2.05 21.04
C LEU A 295 -24.61 -1.25 22.32
N ASP A 296 -25.55 -1.26 23.27
CA ASP A 296 -25.40 -0.50 24.52
C ASP A 296 -24.31 -1.11 25.42
N ILE A 297 -24.28 -2.44 25.55
CA ILE A 297 -23.24 -3.14 26.31
C ILE A 297 -21.87 -2.96 25.61
N ALA A 298 -21.85 -3.06 24.28
CA ALA A 298 -20.63 -2.87 23.50
C ALA A 298 -20.08 -1.44 23.65
N GLU A 299 -20.94 -0.43 23.70
CA GLU A 299 -20.54 0.96 23.95
C GLU A 299 -19.99 1.16 25.37
N MET A 300 -20.68 0.64 26.39
CA MET A 300 -20.21 0.72 27.77
C MET A 300 -18.84 0.05 27.95
N GLY A 301 -18.66 -1.15 27.40
CA GLY A 301 -17.40 -1.88 27.45
C GLY A 301 -16.28 -1.15 26.71
N LEU A 302 -16.55 -0.67 25.49
CA LEU A 302 -15.57 0.10 24.72
C LEU A 302 -15.20 1.41 25.43
N ARG A 303 -16.17 2.11 26.02
CA ARG A 303 -15.92 3.32 26.81
C ARG A 303 -14.98 3.04 27.98
N SER A 304 -15.31 2.02 28.78
CA SER A 304 -14.49 1.62 29.93
C SER A 304 -13.06 1.23 29.52
N PHE A 305 -12.90 0.51 28.40
CA PHE A 305 -11.59 0.14 27.88
C PHE A 305 -10.79 1.36 27.40
N LEU A 306 -11.40 2.25 26.61
CA LEU A 306 -10.72 3.45 26.15
C LEU A 306 -10.27 4.33 27.31
N GLU A 307 -11.10 4.47 28.34
CA GLU A 307 -10.74 5.23 29.55
C GLU A 307 -9.57 4.58 30.31
N SER A 308 -9.53 3.25 30.43
CA SER A 308 -8.39 2.56 31.08
C SER A 308 -7.08 2.71 30.31
N GLU A 309 -7.15 2.89 29.00
CA GLU A 309 -6.00 3.11 28.12
C GLU A 309 -5.67 4.61 27.92
N GLY A 310 -6.38 5.52 28.59
CA GLY A 310 -6.12 6.97 28.54
C GLY A 310 -6.83 7.74 27.41
N TYR A 311 -7.71 7.11 26.64
CA TYR A 311 -8.46 7.67 25.50
C TYR A 311 -9.80 8.31 25.89
N TYR A 312 -9.78 9.18 26.90
CA TYR A 312 -11.00 9.79 27.47
C TYR A 312 -11.81 10.65 26.48
N LYS A 313 -11.16 11.22 25.46
CA LYS A 313 -11.78 12.16 24.51
C LYS A 313 -12.30 11.49 23.23
N THR A 314 -12.05 10.20 23.05
CA THR A 314 -12.45 9.50 21.82
C THR A 314 -13.97 9.39 21.72
N THR A 315 -14.52 9.91 20.63
CA THR A 315 -15.96 9.82 20.35
C THR A 315 -16.34 8.39 19.98
N ILE A 316 -17.36 7.81 20.63
CA ILE A 316 -17.94 6.53 20.17
C ILE A 316 -19.22 6.84 19.38
N LYS A 317 -19.42 6.12 18.27
CA LYS A 317 -20.65 6.09 17.48
C LYS A 317 -21.10 4.65 17.28
N LYS A 318 -22.38 4.49 16.93
CA LYS A 318 -22.98 3.21 16.54
C LYS A 318 -23.27 3.26 15.04
N SER A 319 -23.05 2.16 14.34
CA SER A 319 -23.56 1.98 12.98
C SER A 319 -25.07 2.19 12.97
N LYS A 320 -25.58 2.79 11.88
CA LYS A 320 -27.01 2.99 11.66
C LYS A 320 -27.64 1.86 10.85
N ILE A 321 -26.83 0.90 10.40
CA ILE A 321 -27.28 -0.21 9.58
C ILE A 321 -28.08 -1.17 10.46
N PRO A 322 -29.35 -1.46 10.13
CA PRO A 322 -30.14 -2.41 10.88
C PRO A 322 -29.65 -3.84 10.58
N LEU A 323 -29.22 -4.58 11.60
CA LEU A 323 -29.12 -6.04 11.54
C LEU A 323 -30.37 -6.64 12.14
N ARG A 324 -30.90 -7.68 11.47
CA ARG A 324 -32.07 -8.43 11.91
C ARG A 324 -31.72 -9.90 12.14
N TYR A 325 -30.66 -10.24 12.87
CA TYR A 325 -30.44 -11.62 13.33
C TYR A 325 -29.71 -11.63 14.67
#